data_AF-A0A7Y6ZPH9-F1
#
_entry.id   AF-A0A7Y6ZPH9-F1
#
_cell.length_a   1.000
_cell.length_b   1.000
_cell.length_c   1.000
_cell.angle_alpha   90.00
_cell.angle_beta   90.00
_cell.angle_gamma   90.00
#
_symmetry.space_group_name_H-M   'P 1'
#
loop_
_entity.id
_entity.type
_entity.pdbx_description
1 polymer ?
#
loop_
_entity_poly.entity_id
_entity_poly.type
_entity_poly.pdbx_seq_one_letter_code
_entity_poly.pdbx_strand_id
1 'polypeptide(L)'
;MKYPLKKIIASAILFSCMSVSGQILSEDFENATFPPANWTLTQTNTNETWTVDAKNAKSGVKSAVVFYDKSLAAQNEKLISPAIDLKTVKEPKVDFWFSMSYFWSVSPNNNYDFKVSVNDGTTSTVVWTENSEGSFQDYTWRKVTIDLKAFAGKSNLKLEFSYVGTDGATLHIDDVVVQETAVLSVEKVNDLQVSFYPNPAKDKLYIQSKAAIDQVAIYNTIGQKVYQSSSTKSAIDISELTEGVYFVKVTSDVKTNTYKIVKE
;
A
#
# COMPACT_ATOMS: atom_id res chain seq x y z
N MET A 1 35.49 47.78 -17.30
CA MET A 1 34.15 47.22 -17.60
C MET A 1 33.93 46.02 -16.70
N LYS A 2 32.90 46.09 -15.85
CA LYS A 2 32.50 45.07 -14.87
C LYS A 2 31.53 44.09 -15.52
N TYR A 3 31.76 42.79 -15.36
CA TYR A 3 30.69 41.78 -15.31
C TYR A 3 31.07 40.76 -14.22
N PRO A 4 30.27 40.57 -13.16
CA PRO A 4 30.55 39.57 -12.16
C PRO A 4 30.01 38.20 -12.59
N LEU A 5 30.80 37.15 -12.33
CA LEU A 5 30.40 35.74 -12.42
C LEU A 5 29.11 35.51 -11.60
N LYS A 6 28.03 35.08 -12.25
CA LYS A 6 26.84 34.55 -11.57
C LYS A 6 27.23 33.25 -10.86
N LYS A 7 27.18 33.25 -9.53
CA LYS A 7 27.22 32.04 -8.72
C LYS A 7 26.02 31.17 -9.10
N ILE A 8 26.28 30.00 -9.66
CA ILE A 8 25.27 28.96 -9.88
C ILE A 8 24.96 28.38 -8.51
N ILE A 9 23.77 28.68 -8.00
CA ILE A 9 23.23 28.07 -6.79
C ILE A 9 22.75 26.66 -7.20
N ALA A 10 23.49 25.64 -6.78
CA ALA A 10 23.02 24.27 -6.87
C ALA A 10 21.90 24.10 -5.82
N SER A 11 20.64 24.16 -6.28
CA SER A 11 19.51 23.69 -5.48
C SER A 11 19.65 22.18 -5.35
N ALA A 12 20.15 21.72 -4.21
CA ALA A 12 19.97 20.35 -3.77
C ALA A 12 18.47 20.16 -3.50
N ILE A 13 17.75 19.61 -4.47
CA ILE A 13 16.42 19.05 -4.24
C ILE A 13 16.67 17.83 -3.35
N LEU A 14 16.41 17.97 -2.05
CA LEU A 14 16.26 16.81 -1.18
C LEU A 14 15.08 16.00 -1.73
N PHE A 15 15.38 14.91 -2.44
CA PHE A 15 14.43 13.85 -2.68
C PHE A 15 14.15 13.23 -1.31
N SER A 16 13.04 13.65 -0.71
CA SER A 16 12.44 12.98 0.44
C SER A 16 11.93 11.63 -0.03
N CYS A 17 12.81 10.63 -0.08
CA CYS A 17 12.39 9.23 -0.12
C CYS A 17 11.76 8.93 1.24
N MET A 18 10.46 9.20 1.36
CA MET A 18 9.67 8.60 2.44
C MET A 18 9.59 7.11 2.10
N SER A 19 10.52 6.33 2.64
CA SER A 19 10.37 4.88 2.65
C SER A 19 9.09 4.56 3.41
N VAL A 20 8.01 4.28 2.70
CA VAL A 20 6.79 3.73 3.30
C VAL A 20 7.17 2.36 3.84
N SER A 21 6.90 2.12 5.13
CA SER A 21 7.04 0.79 5.73
C SER A 21 6.27 -0.22 4.87
N GLY A 22 6.97 -1.20 4.29
CA GLY A 22 6.37 -2.23 3.43
C GLY A 22 6.70 -2.13 1.93
N GLN A 23 7.51 -1.17 1.49
CA GLN A 23 8.02 -1.12 0.12
C GLN A 23 9.10 -2.19 -0.12
N ILE A 24 8.96 -2.98 -1.18
CA ILE A 24 9.81 -4.13 -1.53
C ILE A 24 10.66 -3.86 -2.77
N LEU A 25 10.06 -3.23 -3.78
CA LEU A 25 10.74 -2.76 -4.99
C LEU A 25 10.21 -1.36 -5.33
N SER A 26 11.08 -0.48 -5.81
CA SER A 26 10.70 0.79 -6.40
C SER A 26 11.66 1.13 -7.52
N GLU A 27 11.11 1.46 -8.68
CA GLU A 27 11.85 1.86 -9.87
C GLU A 27 11.14 3.03 -10.53
N ASP A 28 11.84 4.16 -10.62
CA ASP A 28 11.40 5.41 -11.26
C ASP A 28 12.11 5.66 -12.60
N PHE A 29 13.01 4.76 -13.03
CA PHE A 29 13.78 4.85 -14.27
C PHE A 29 14.67 6.09 -14.40
N GLU A 30 14.95 6.79 -13.30
CA GLU A 30 15.79 8.00 -13.30
C GLU A 30 17.28 7.70 -13.42
N ASN A 31 17.64 6.42 -13.29
CA ASN A 31 19.00 5.91 -13.29
C ASN A 31 19.81 6.32 -14.53
N ALA A 32 21.14 6.36 -14.37
CA ALA A 32 22.07 6.74 -15.44
C ALA A 32 22.17 5.70 -16.56
N THR A 33 21.84 4.44 -16.26
CA THR A 33 21.93 3.30 -17.18
C THR A 33 20.58 2.62 -17.34
N PHE A 34 20.30 2.14 -18.55
CA PHE A 34 19.13 1.31 -18.86
C PHE A 34 19.59 -0.04 -19.45
N PRO A 35 19.00 -1.18 -19.03
CA PRO A 35 18.01 -1.30 -17.97
C PRO A 35 18.59 -0.92 -16.60
N PRO A 36 17.73 -0.56 -15.62
CA PRO A 36 18.18 -0.28 -14.25
C PRO A 36 18.90 -1.47 -13.62
N ALA A 37 19.60 -1.25 -12.50
CA ALA A 37 20.41 -2.29 -11.88
C ALA A 37 19.59 -3.57 -11.59
N ASN A 38 20.10 -4.72 -12.04
CA ASN A 38 19.49 -6.05 -11.93
C ASN A 38 18.16 -6.26 -12.68
N TRP A 39 17.67 -5.26 -13.40
CA TRP A 39 16.65 -5.46 -14.41
C TRP A 39 17.29 -6.08 -15.65
N THR A 40 16.52 -6.87 -16.38
CA THR A 40 17.00 -7.56 -17.58
C THR A 40 16.01 -7.39 -18.72
N LEU A 41 16.52 -7.48 -19.96
CA LEU A 41 15.71 -7.42 -21.16
C LEU A 41 15.67 -8.78 -21.84
N THR A 42 14.52 -9.14 -22.39
CA THR A 42 14.44 -10.13 -23.47
C THR A 42 14.18 -9.37 -24.74
N GLN A 43 15.17 -9.36 -25.64
CA GLN A 43 15.05 -8.73 -26.95
C GLN A 43 14.85 -9.78 -28.04
N THR A 44 13.77 -9.67 -28.82
CA THR A 44 13.52 -10.57 -29.96
C THR A 44 13.60 -9.84 -31.30
N ASN A 45 13.16 -8.59 -31.33
CA ASN A 45 13.32 -7.71 -32.47
C ASN A 45 14.77 -7.19 -32.55
N THR A 46 15.29 -7.06 -33.77
CA THR A 46 16.70 -6.67 -34.01
C THR A 46 17.01 -5.19 -33.78
N ASN A 47 16.00 -4.32 -33.82
CA ASN A 47 16.17 -2.87 -33.82
C ASN A 47 15.55 -2.20 -32.58
N GLU A 48 14.43 -2.71 -32.10
CA GLU A 48 13.63 -2.08 -31.06
C GLU A 48 13.45 -3.01 -29.86
N THR A 49 13.63 -2.47 -28.66
CA THR A 49 13.31 -3.14 -27.39
C THR A 49 13.03 -2.08 -26.32
N TRP A 50 12.85 -2.50 -25.07
CA TRP A 50 12.72 -1.56 -23.96
C TRP A 50 13.97 -0.67 -23.84
N THR A 51 13.74 0.63 -23.71
CA THR A 51 14.76 1.67 -23.49
C THR A 51 14.22 2.75 -22.56
N VAL A 52 14.91 3.88 -22.45
CA VAL A 52 14.50 5.03 -21.64
C VAL A 52 14.09 6.22 -22.53
N ASP A 53 12.98 6.88 -22.19
CA ASP A 53 12.56 8.14 -22.79
C ASP A 53 12.76 9.28 -21.78
N ALA A 54 13.53 10.30 -22.16
CA ALA A 54 13.78 11.48 -21.33
C ALA A 54 12.87 12.69 -21.70
N LYS A 55 11.83 12.47 -22.50
CA LYS A 55 10.89 13.50 -22.96
C LYS A 55 9.46 13.27 -22.48
N ASN A 56 9.12 12.03 -22.15
CA ASN A 56 7.82 11.65 -21.63
C ASN A 56 8.02 10.83 -20.36
N ALA A 57 7.61 11.37 -19.22
CA ALA A 57 7.69 10.71 -17.93
C ALA A 57 6.46 11.06 -17.10
N LYS A 58 6.02 10.13 -16.25
CA LYS A 58 4.90 10.34 -15.34
C LYS A 58 5.36 11.11 -14.11
N SER A 59 6.53 10.76 -13.60
CA SER A 59 7.24 11.47 -12.55
C SER A 59 8.69 11.70 -13.00
N GLY A 60 9.44 12.56 -12.30
CA GLY A 60 10.82 12.85 -12.69
C GLY A 60 10.97 13.40 -14.12
N VAL A 61 11.97 12.89 -14.85
CA VAL A 61 12.32 13.30 -16.22
C VAL A 61 12.49 12.12 -17.18
N LYS A 62 12.49 10.87 -16.71
CA LYS A 62 12.66 9.66 -17.52
C LYS A 62 11.55 8.65 -17.27
N SER A 63 11.23 7.85 -18.27
CA SER A 63 10.41 6.64 -18.11
C SER A 63 10.94 5.50 -18.98
N ALA A 64 10.51 4.28 -18.69
CA ALA A 64 10.79 3.14 -19.55
C ALA A 64 9.83 3.14 -20.76
N VAL A 65 10.36 2.86 -21.95
CA VAL A 65 9.61 2.94 -23.21
C VAL A 65 9.92 1.77 -24.13
N VAL A 66 8.94 1.32 -24.90
CA VAL A 66 9.13 0.54 -26.14
C VAL A 66 8.57 1.33 -27.30
N PHE A 67 9.37 1.56 -28.33
CA PHE A 67 8.91 2.11 -29.61
C PHE A 67 8.49 0.98 -30.54
N TYR A 68 7.52 1.25 -31.42
CA TYR A 68 7.17 0.30 -32.47
C TYR A 68 8.26 0.29 -33.55
N ASP A 69 8.54 -0.88 -34.11
CA ASP A 69 9.47 -1.01 -35.23
C ASP A 69 8.83 -0.52 -36.53
N LYS A 70 9.36 0.57 -37.09
CA LYS A 70 8.89 1.15 -38.36
C LYS A 70 9.08 0.25 -39.57
N SER A 71 9.94 -0.75 -39.48
CA SER A 71 10.09 -1.79 -40.52
C SER A 71 8.98 -2.84 -40.45
N LEU A 72 8.11 -2.75 -39.45
CA LEU A 72 7.02 -3.70 -39.18
C LEU A 72 7.53 -5.13 -38.93
N ALA A 73 8.72 -5.26 -38.34
CA ALA A 73 9.19 -6.53 -37.84
C ALA A 73 8.53 -6.83 -36.49
N ALA A 74 8.22 -8.11 -36.26
CA ALA A 74 7.58 -8.54 -35.02
C ALA A 74 8.44 -8.18 -33.79
N GLN A 75 7.77 -7.77 -32.72
CA GLN A 75 8.32 -7.45 -31.42
C GLN A 75 7.67 -8.37 -30.37
N ASN A 76 8.50 -8.89 -29.47
CA ASN A 76 8.12 -9.63 -28.28
C ASN A 76 9.13 -9.33 -27.18
N GLU A 77 9.01 -8.11 -26.68
CA GLU A 77 10.04 -7.44 -25.91
C GLU A 77 9.65 -7.42 -24.43
N LYS A 78 10.56 -7.85 -23.56
CA LYS A 78 10.30 -7.88 -22.11
C LYS A 78 11.28 -7.02 -21.34
N LEU A 79 10.76 -6.24 -20.40
CA LEU A 79 11.52 -5.68 -19.29
C LEU A 79 11.19 -6.48 -18.04
N ILE A 80 12.21 -7.04 -17.41
CA ILE A 80 12.08 -8.01 -16.34
C ILE A 80 12.73 -7.46 -15.08
N SER A 81 11.97 -7.42 -13.98
CA SER A 81 12.43 -6.91 -12.69
C SER A 81 13.55 -7.77 -12.07
N PRO A 82 14.28 -7.23 -11.08
CA PRO A 82 15.06 -8.04 -10.14
C PRO A 82 14.15 -9.05 -9.41
N ALA A 83 14.79 -10.00 -8.72
CA ALA A 83 14.08 -10.94 -7.87
C ALA A 83 13.38 -10.23 -6.70
N ILE A 84 12.11 -10.52 -6.50
CA ILE A 84 11.23 -10.00 -5.45
C ILE A 84 11.00 -11.12 -4.43
N ASP A 85 11.16 -10.81 -3.15
CA ASP A 85 10.86 -11.71 -2.03
C ASP A 85 9.58 -11.25 -1.29
N LEU A 86 8.55 -12.10 -1.31
CA LEU A 86 7.25 -11.87 -0.66
C LEU A 86 7.01 -12.83 0.52
N LYS A 87 8.04 -13.53 1.03
CA LYS A 87 7.89 -14.55 2.11
C LYS A 87 7.15 -14.04 3.33
N THR A 88 7.39 -12.79 3.71
CA THR A 88 6.83 -12.18 4.92
C THR A 88 5.68 -11.23 4.62
N VAL A 89 5.34 -11.02 3.34
CA VAL A 89 4.36 -10.03 2.88
C VAL A 89 3.01 -10.71 2.73
N LYS A 90 1.98 -10.20 3.43
CA LYS A 90 0.67 -10.86 3.48
C LYS A 90 -0.28 -10.37 2.40
N GLU A 91 -0.25 -9.07 2.11
CA GLU A 91 -1.12 -8.43 1.13
C GLU A 91 -0.28 -7.71 0.05
N PRO A 92 0.61 -8.41 -0.67
CA PRO A 92 1.49 -7.79 -1.66
C PRO A 92 0.70 -7.28 -2.86
N LYS A 93 1.14 -6.14 -3.41
CA LYS A 93 0.64 -5.58 -4.67
C LYS A 93 1.77 -4.98 -5.47
N VAL A 94 1.53 -4.77 -6.76
CA VAL A 94 2.33 -3.87 -7.59
C VAL A 94 1.48 -2.70 -8.06
N ASP A 95 2.04 -1.51 -7.93
CA ASP A 95 1.55 -0.27 -8.51
C ASP A 95 2.50 0.15 -9.63
N PHE A 96 2.00 0.57 -10.77
CA PHE A 96 2.81 1.21 -11.81
C PHE A 96 1.95 2.14 -12.65
N TRP A 97 2.58 3.01 -13.43
CA TRP A 97 1.89 3.84 -14.42
C TRP A 97 2.22 3.38 -15.82
N PHE A 98 1.26 3.47 -16.73
CA PHE A 98 1.48 3.26 -18.16
C PHE A 98 0.86 4.37 -18.99
N SER A 99 1.40 4.57 -20.19
CA SER A 99 0.85 5.45 -21.23
C SER A 99 1.04 4.77 -22.58
N MET A 100 -0.06 4.54 -23.30
CA MET A 100 -0.06 3.87 -24.61
C MET A 100 -1.29 4.30 -25.43
N SER A 101 -1.39 3.86 -26.67
CA SER A 101 -2.58 4.12 -27.50
C SER A 101 -3.63 3.01 -27.36
N TYR A 102 -4.82 3.36 -26.89
CA TYR A 102 -6.04 2.55 -26.95
C TYR A 102 -6.45 2.23 -28.39
N PHE A 103 -6.40 3.23 -29.27
CA PHE A 103 -6.81 3.07 -30.67
C PHE A 103 -6.02 1.96 -31.37
N TRP A 104 -4.71 1.92 -31.13
CA TRP A 104 -3.81 0.94 -31.73
C TRP A 104 -3.71 -0.36 -30.94
N SER A 105 -3.83 -0.36 -29.60
CA SER A 105 -3.65 -1.58 -28.79
C SER A 105 -4.93 -2.37 -28.55
N VAL A 106 -6.10 -1.73 -28.47
CA VAL A 106 -7.35 -2.40 -28.09
C VAL A 106 -8.40 -2.33 -29.18
N SER A 107 -8.79 -1.12 -29.60
CA SER A 107 -9.91 -0.96 -30.53
C SER A 107 -9.81 0.37 -31.27
N PRO A 108 -9.98 0.37 -32.60
CA PRO A 108 -10.43 -0.75 -33.44
C PRO A 108 -9.33 -1.68 -33.96
N ASN A 109 -8.04 -1.38 -33.76
CA ASN A 109 -6.97 -2.09 -34.48
C ASN A 109 -6.45 -3.35 -33.78
N ASN A 110 -6.14 -3.26 -32.48
CA ASN A 110 -5.52 -4.35 -31.71
C ASN A 110 -4.21 -4.88 -32.33
N ASN A 111 -3.30 -3.98 -32.70
CA ASN A 111 -2.05 -4.29 -33.39
C ASN A 111 -0.89 -4.72 -32.46
N TYR A 112 -1.01 -4.44 -31.16
CA TYR A 112 -0.02 -4.80 -30.15
C TYR A 112 -0.67 -4.93 -28.77
N ASP A 113 -0.09 -5.79 -27.94
CA ASP A 113 -0.54 -6.07 -26.59
C ASP A 113 0.50 -5.65 -25.55
N PHE A 114 0.02 -5.26 -24.35
CA PHE A 114 0.85 -5.00 -23.18
C PHE A 114 0.42 -5.86 -21.98
N LYS A 115 1.27 -6.80 -21.60
CA LYS A 115 0.96 -7.79 -20.56
C LYS A 115 1.94 -7.65 -19.40
N VAL A 116 1.42 -7.77 -18.18
CA VAL A 116 2.23 -7.93 -16.98
C VAL A 116 2.08 -9.35 -16.47
N SER A 117 3.20 -10.04 -16.31
CA SER A 117 3.24 -11.39 -15.76
C SER A 117 4.09 -11.46 -14.49
N VAL A 118 3.79 -12.43 -13.64
CA VAL A 118 4.66 -12.83 -12.52
C VAL A 118 5.27 -14.17 -12.86
N ASN A 119 6.60 -14.21 -12.91
CA ASN A 119 7.38 -15.42 -13.03
C ASN A 119 7.81 -15.88 -11.63
N ASP A 120 7.41 -17.08 -11.22
CA ASP A 120 7.74 -17.62 -9.90
C ASP A 120 9.00 -18.50 -9.85
N GLY A 121 9.84 -18.38 -10.87
CA GLY A 121 11.04 -19.19 -11.08
C GLY A 121 10.78 -20.46 -11.88
N THR A 122 9.52 -20.86 -12.05
CA THR A 122 9.14 -22.01 -12.89
C THR A 122 8.11 -21.62 -13.94
N THR A 123 7.07 -20.90 -13.54
CA THR A 123 5.93 -20.55 -14.42
C THR A 123 5.77 -19.04 -14.50
N SER A 124 5.56 -18.53 -15.71
CA SER A 124 5.13 -17.14 -15.93
C SER A 124 3.61 -17.10 -16.04
N THR A 125 2.96 -16.41 -15.11
CA THR A 125 1.50 -16.25 -15.05
C THR A 125 1.14 -14.81 -15.40
N VAL A 126 0.29 -14.62 -16.42
CA VAL A 126 -0.25 -13.29 -16.76
C VAL A 126 -1.18 -12.83 -15.65
N VAL A 127 -0.88 -11.68 -15.05
CA VAL A 127 -1.65 -11.10 -13.94
C VAL A 127 -2.44 -9.85 -14.34
N TRP A 128 -2.10 -9.25 -15.48
CA TRP A 128 -2.82 -8.10 -16.04
C TRP A 128 -2.56 -7.99 -17.55
N THR A 129 -3.56 -7.47 -18.27
CA THR A 129 -3.46 -7.08 -19.69
C THR A 129 -4.15 -5.73 -19.90
N GLU A 130 -3.76 -5.01 -20.93
CA GLU A 130 -4.34 -3.72 -21.30
C GLU A 130 -5.86 -3.77 -21.52
N ASN A 131 -6.41 -4.90 -21.99
CA ASN A 131 -7.86 -5.05 -22.16
C ASN A 131 -8.64 -4.97 -20.84
N SER A 132 -7.99 -5.26 -19.70
CA SER A 132 -8.63 -5.19 -18.38
C SER A 132 -8.97 -3.75 -17.96
N GLU A 133 -8.37 -2.75 -18.60
CA GLU A 133 -8.63 -1.33 -18.35
C GLU A 133 -9.93 -0.80 -18.99
N GLY A 134 -10.58 -1.61 -19.84
CA GLY A 134 -11.70 -1.15 -20.65
C GLY A 134 -11.28 -0.04 -21.62
N SER A 135 -12.09 1.02 -21.76
CA SER A 135 -11.76 2.16 -22.62
C SER A 135 -10.88 3.17 -21.90
N PHE A 136 -9.80 3.62 -22.56
CA PHE A 136 -8.91 4.65 -22.05
C PHE A 136 -8.50 5.66 -23.12
N GLN A 137 -8.06 6.84 -22.67
CA GLN A 137 -7.55 7.88 -23.56
C GLN A 137 -6.14 7.55 -24.04
N ASP A 138 -5.88 7.76 -25.33
CA ASP A 138 -4.56 7.60 -25.91
C ASP A 138 -3.53 8.50 -25.23
N TYR A 139 -2.36 7.94 -24.91
CA TYR A 139 -1.17 8.65 -24.41
C TYR A 139 -1.39 9.49 -23.15
N THR A 140 -2.39 9.14 -22.35
CA THR A 140 -2.58 9.68 -21.00
C THR A 140 -2.05 8.68 -19.99
N TRP A 141 -1.22 9.14 -19.05
CA TRP A 141 -0.72 8.28 -17.98
C TRP A 141 -1.84 7.77 -17.07
N ARG A 142 -1.83 6.46 -16.83
CA ARG A 142 -2.82 5.76 -16.00
C ARG A 142 -2.13 4.88 -15.00
N LYS A 143 -2.62 4.90 -13.76
CA LYS A 143 -2.11 4.03 -12.70
C LYS A 143 -2.83 2.69 -12.74
N VAL A 144 -2.06 1.61 -12.68
CA VAL A 144 -2.53 0.25 -12.50
C VAL A 144 -2.10 -0.23 -11.11
N THR A 145 -3.01 -0.94 -10.45
CA THR A 145 -2.73 -1.67 -9.20
C THR A 145 -3.10 -3.13 -9.41
N ILE A 146 -2.13 -4.03 -9.28
CA ILE A 146 -2.34 -5.48 -9.40
C ILE A 146 -2.17 -6.10 -8.01
N ASP A 147 -3.18 -6.85 -7.58
CA ASP A 147 -3.11 -7.68 -6.38
C ASP A 147 -2.19 -8.89 -6.65
N LEU A 148 -1.16 -9.05 -5.83
CA LEU A 148 -0.21 -10.16 -5.90
C LEU A 148 -0.42 -11.19 -4.79
N LYS A 149 -1.55 -11.18 -4.08
CA LYS A 149 -1.84 -12.07 -2.96
C LYS A 149 -1.71 -13.55 -3.29
N ALA A 150 -2.00 -13.97 -4.52
CA ALA A 150 -1.77 -15.34 -4.99
C ALA A 150 -0.29 -15.78 -4.93
N PHE A 151 0.63 -14.83 -4.82
CA PHE A 151 2.08 -15.02 -4.73
C PHE A 151 2.64 -14.68 -3.33
N ALA A 152 1.79 -14.32 -2.36
CA ALA A 152 2.21 -14.11 -0.98
C ALA A 152 2.92 -15.36 -0.42
N GLY A 153 3.98 -15.16 0.36
CA GLY A 153 4.78 -16.27 0.90
C GLY A 153 5.81 -16.87 -0.08
N LYS A 154 5.79 -16.50 -1.37
CA LYS A 154 6.79 -16.93 -2.36
C LYS A 154 8.00 -16.00 -2.37
N SER A 155 9.11 -16.46 -2.93
CA SER A 155 10.33 -15.67 -3.14
C SER A 155 10.92 -15.92 -4.52
N ASN A 156 11.88 -15.09 -4.92
CA ASN A 156 12.53 -15.17 -6.24
C ASN A 156 11.53 -14.98 -7.39
N LEU A 157 10.51 -14.17 -7.15
CA LEU A 157 9.54 -13.78 -8.16
C LEU A 157 10.13 -12.69 -9.05
N LYS A 158 9.71 -12.61 -10.31
CA LYS A 158 10.03 -11.48 -11.19
C LYS A 158 8.77 -10.98 -11.87
N LEU A 159 8.66 -9.67 -11.99
CA LEU A 159 7.66 -9.04 -12.85
C LEU A 159 8.20 -8.99 -14.27
N GLU A 160 7.38 -9.36 -15.24
CA GLU A 160 7.68 -9.30 -16.67
C GLU A 160 6.71 -8.33 -17.35
N PHE A 161 7.20 -7.17 -17.80
CA PHE A 161 6.44 -6.20 -18.60
C PHE A 161 6.69 -6.50 -20.08
N SER A 162 5.67 -7.02 -20.77
CA SER A 162 5.79 -7.59 -22.11
C SER A 162 5.05 -6.75 -23.15
N TYR A 163 5.76 -6.30 -24.18
CA TYR A 163 5.22 -5.69 -25.38
C TYR A 163 5.24 -6.73 -26.51
N VAL A 164 4.09 -7.00 -27.14
CA VAL A 164 4.02 -7.95 -28.27
C VAL A 164 3.24 -7.33 -29.41
N GLY A 165 3.83 -7.17 -30.59
CA GLY A 165 3.14 -6.58 -31.74
C GLY A 165 4.03 -6.45 -32.97
N THR A 166 3.44 -6.04 -34.10
CA THR A 166 4.19 -5.89 -35.38
C THR A 166 3.97 -4.51 -36.00
N ASP A 167 2.75 -3.98 -35.93
CA ASP A 167 2.39 -2.63 -36.39
C ASP A 167 1.80 -1.82 -35.23
N GLY A 168 2.51 -1.88 -34.09
CA GLY A 168 2.04 -1.34 -32.83
C GLY A 168 2.22 0.18 -32.70
N ALA A 169 2.13 0.65 -31.47
CA ALA A 169 2.41 2.03 -31.11
C ALA A 169 3.34 2.07 -29.88
N THR A 170 3.78 3.27 -29.50
CA THR A 170 4.65 3.42 -28.34
C THR A 170 3.94 3.06 -27.03
N LEU A 171 4.65 2.33 -26.17
CA LEU A 171 4.25 2.03 -24.80
C LEU A 171 5.27 2.62 -23.83
N HIS A 172 4.81 3.39 -22.86
CA HIS A 172 5.60 3.85 -21.73
C HIS A 172 5.13 3.21 -20.42
N ILE A 173 6.05 2.94 -19.50
CA ILE A 173 5.76 2.63 -18.10
C ILE A 173 6.64 3.47 -17.17
N ASP A 174 6.14 3.75 -15.97
CA ASP A 174 6.84 4.55 -14.98
C ASP A 174 6.40 4.23 -13.54
N ASP A 175 7.17 4.66 -12.55
CA ASP A 175 6.90 4.54 -11.11
C ASP A 175 6.46 3.11 -10.69
N VAL A 176 7.26 2.09 -11.01
CA VAL A 176 6.96 0.69 -10.65
C VAL A 176 7.29 0.44 -9.17
N VAL A 177 6.28 0.13 -8.38
CA VAL A 177 6.41 -0.09 -6.93
C VAL A 177 5.75 -1.41 -6.51
N VAL A 178 6.53 -2.32 -5.94
CA VAL A 178 5.99 -3.50 -5.25
C VAL A 178 6.00 -3.22 -3.76
N GLN A 179 4.85 -3.39 -3.11
CA GLN A 179 4.68 -3.05 -1.71
C GLN A 179 3.57 -3.87 -1.05
N GLU A 180 3.56 -3.87 0.28
CA GLU A 180 2.41 -4.35 1.04
C GLU A 180 1.25 -3.34 0.95
N THR A 181 0.05 -3.84 0.73
CA THR A 181 -1.17 -3.05 0.87
C THR A 181 -1.27 -2.61 2.32
N ALA A 182 -1.36 -1.29 2.54
CA ALA A 182 -1.59 -0.73 3.86
C ALA A 182 -2.96 -1.21 4.38
N VAL A 183 -2.95 -2.28 5.17
CA VAL A 183 -4.10 -2.67 5.96
C VAL A 183 -4.12 -1.81 7.22
N LEU A 184 -5.09 -0.91 7.32
CA LEU A 184 -5.46 -0.37 8.63
C LEU A 184 -6.07 -1.52 9.41
N SER A 185 -5.23 -2.25 10.13
CA SER A 185 -5.65 -3.25 11.09
C SER A 185 -6.51 -2.55 12.15
N VAL A 186 -7.82 -2.78 12.13
CA VAL A 186 -8.59 -2.72 13.38
C VAL A 186 -8.18 -3.97 14.12
N GLU A 187 -7.29 -3.85 15.10
CA GLU A 187 -7.17 -4.93 16.08
C GLU A 187 -8.58 -5.19 16.58
N LYS A 188 -9.10 -6.39 16.34
CA LYS A 188 -10.35 -6.83 16.93
C LYS A 188 -10.06 -6.90 18.43
N VAL A 189 -10.30 -5.78 19.14
CA VAL A 189 -10.12 -5.71 20.58
C VAL A 189 -11.03 -6.79 21.16
N ASN A 190 -10.43 -7.87 21.65
CA ASN A 190 -11.11 -8.75 22.59
C ASN A 190 -11.37 -7.91 23.84
N ASP A 191 -12.48 -7.17 23.81
CA ASP A 191 -12.93 -6.32 24.91
C ASP A 191 -13.04 -7.17 26.16
N LEU A 192 -12.57 -6.63 27.28
CA LEU A 192 -12.90 -7.15 28.60
C LEU A 192 -14.43 -7.20 28.70
N GLN A 193 -14.99 -8.40 28.79
CA GLN A 193 -16.43 -8.60 29.00
C GLN A 193 -16.74 -8.36 30.48
N VAL A 194 -16.97 -7.10 30.83
CA VAL A 194 -17.38 -6.66 32.18
C VAL A 194 -18.77 -6.06 32.09
N SER A 195 -19.65 -6.47 33.01
CA SER A 195 -20.98 -5.90 33.19
C SER A 195 -21.15 -5.35 34.60
N PHE A 196 -22.04 -4.36 34.73
CA PHE A 196 -22.35 -3.68 35.98
C PHE A 196 -23.85 -3.76 36.25
N TYR A 197 -24.22 -4.07 37.48
CA TYR A 197 -25.63 -4.10 37.90
C TYR A 197 -25.80 -3.74 39.37
N PRO A 198 -26.97 -3.23 39.79
CA PRO A 198 -27.96 -2.62 38.91
C PRO A 198 -27.37 -1.38 38.22
N ASN A 199 -27.94 -0.98 37.08
CA ASN A 199 -27.64 0.29 36.44
C ASN A 199 -28.96 0.80 35.82
N PRO A 200 -29.61 1.82 36.40
CA PRO A 200 -29.13 2.70 37.47
C PRO A 200 -28.93 2.04 38.84
N ALA A 201 -28.01 2.57 39.65
CA ALA A 201 -27.62 2.03 40.96
C ALA A 201 -27.85 3.05 42.08
N LYS A 202 -28.27 2.58 43.27
CA LYS A 202 -28.45 3.41 44.47
C LYS A 202 -27.22 3.38 45.37
N ASP A 203 -27.10 2.37 46.22
CA ASP A 203 -26.01 2.33 47.21
C ASP A 203 -24.84 1.44 46.80
N LYS A 204 -25.11 0.41 45.98
CA LYS A 204 -24.12 -0.60 45.60
C LYS A 204 -24.13 -0.86 44.11
N LEU A 205 -22.93 -0.96 43.55
CA LEU A 205 -22.68 -1.35 42.17
C LEU A 205 -21.93 -2.69 42.15
N TYR A 206 -22.51 -3.70 41.54
CA TYR A 206 -21.90 -5.02 41.39
C TYR A 206 -21.17 -5.13 40.05
N ILE A 207 -20.05 -5.84 40.06
CA ILE A 207 -19.20 -6.06 38.88
C ILE A 207 -19.18 -7.54 38.55
N GLN A 208 -19.50 -7.90 37.31
CA GLN A 208 -19.36 -9.25 36.79
C GLN A 208 -18.38 -9.25 35.62
N SER A 209 -17.38 -10.11 35.70
CA SER A 209 -16.33 -10.27 34.70
C SER A 209 -15.95 -11.74 34.56
N LYS A 210 -15.60 -12.15 33.35
CA LYS A 210 -14.98 -13.48 33.11
C LYS A 210 -13.49 -13.49 33.40
N ALA A 211 -12.84 -12.32 33.39
CA ALA A 211 -11.42 -12.15 33.65
C ALA A 211 -11.18 -11.59 35.06
N ALA A 212 -10.03 -11.92 35.65
CA ALA A 212 -9.58 -11.33 36.91
C ALA A 212 -9.35 -9.82 36.72
N ILE A 213 -9.83 -9.00 37.65
CA ILE A 213 -9.71 -7.54 37.59
C ILE A 213 -8.65 -7.10 38.60
N ASP A 214 -7.65 -6.37 38.12
CA ASP A 214 -6.56 -5.83 38.93
C ASP A 214 -6.91 -4.48 39.53
N GLN A 215 -7.70 -3.67 38.81
CA GLN A 215 -8.05 -2.35 39.29
C GLN A 215 -9.42 -1.90 38.80
N VAL A 216 -10.14 -1.23 39.70
CA VAL A 216 -11.35 -0.47 39.37
C VAL A 216 -11.19 0.95 39.86
N ALA A 217 -11.55 1.93 39.03
CA ALA A 217 -11.63 3.33 39.40
C ALA A 217 -12.92 3.95 38.85
N ILE A 218 -13.57 4.82 39.63
CA ILE A 218 -14.77 5.56 39.20
C ILE A 218 -14.40 7.03 39.04
N TYR A 219 -14.85 7.61 37.93
CA TYR A 219 -14.65 9.01 37.58
C TYR A 219 -16.00 9.70 37.39
N ASN A 220 -16.11 10.97 37.79
CA ASN A 220 -17.25 11.80 37.44
C ASN A 220 -17.11 12.35 35.99
N THR A 221 -18.09 13.14 35.55
CA THR A 221 -18.14 13.69 34.17
C THR A 221 -17.03 14.69 33.85
N ILE A 222 -16.38 15.28 34.86
CA ILE A 222 -15.22 16.18 34.68
C ILE A 222 -13.87 15.44 34.75
N GLY A 223 -13.89 14.10 34.87
CA GLY A 223 -12.68 13.28 34.93
C GLY A 223 -12.00 13.22 36.30
N GLN A 224 -12.64 13.73 37.35
CA GLN A 224 -12.15 13.57 38.72
C GLN A 224 -12.42 12.14 39.20
N LYS A 225 -11.38 11.49 39.70
CA LYS A 225 -11.45 10.15 40.31
C LYS A 225 -12.12 10.24 41.68
N VAL A 226 -13.25 9.58 41.85
CA VAL A 226 -14.05 9.57 43.09
C VAL A 226 -13.96 8.25 43.85
N TYR A 227 -13.47 7.17 43.22
CA TYR A 227 -13.24 5.88 43.85
C TYR A 227 -12.06 5.15 43.19
N GLN A 228 -11.33 4.34 43.96
CA GLN A 228 -10.32 3.42 43.45
C GLN A 228 -10.16 2.19 44.35
N SER A 229 -10.00 1.02 43.73
CA SER A 229 -9.68 -0.24 44.41
C SER A 229 -8.69 -1.05 43.58
N SER A 230 -7.74 -1.69 44.26
CA SER A 230 -6.66 -2.53 43.68
C SER A 230 -7.05 -4.01 43.54
N SER A 231 -8.35 -4.32 43.59
CA SER A 231 -8.91 -5.65 43.36
C SER A 231 -10.43 -5.60 43.15
N THR A 232 -10.98 -6.64 42.53
CA THR A 232 -12.43 -6.90 42.50
C THR A 232 -12.96 -7.21 43.90
N LYS A 233 -13.57 -6.21 44.53
CA LYS A 233 -14.72 -6.49 45.40
C LYS A 233 -15.92 -6.68 44.47
N SER A 234 -16.68 -7.77 44.65
CA SER A 234 -17.87 -8.03 43.82
C SER A 234 -18.94 -6.92 43.93
N ALA A 235 -18.84 -6.07 44.95
CA ALA A 235 -19.66 -4.89 45.18
C ALA A 235 -18.79 -3.68 45.51
N ILE A 236 -19.11 -2.54 44.90
CA ILE A 236 -18.57 -1.23 45.21
C ILE A 236 -19.67 -0.44 45.93
N ASP A 237 -19.32 0.16 47.06
CA ASP A 237 -20.19 1.12 47.75
C ASP A 237 -20.09 2.47 47.03
N ILE A 238 -21.23 2.99 46.60
CA ILE A 238 -21.39 4.27 45.91
C ILE A 238 -22.42 5.16 46.62
N SER A 239 -22.80 4.82 47.85
CA SER A 239 -23.82 5.55 48.63
C SER A 239 -23.44 7.02 48.88
N GLU A 240 -22.14 7.31 49.01
CA GLU A 240 -21.61 8.67 49.20
C GLU A 240 -21.52 9.49 47.90
N LEU A 241 -21.76 8.87 46.74
CA LEU A 241 -21.74 9.58 45.46
C LEU A 241 -23.06 10.31 45.22
N THR A 242 -22.99 11.54 44.71
CA THR A 242 -24.19 12.28 44.29
C THR A 242 -24.84 11.62 43.08
N GLU A 243 -26.16 11.77 42.94
CA GLU A 243 -26.91 11.35 41.76
C GLU A 243 -26.28 11.90 40.47
N GLY A 244 -26.19 11.07 39.44
CA GLY A 244 -25.60 11.47 38.16
C GLY A 244 -24.89 10.36 37.38
N VAL A 245 -24.19 10.77 36.32
CA VAL A 245 -23.45 9.86 35.44
C VAL A 245 -22.01 9.72 35.90
N TYR A 246 -21.51 8.48 35.92
CA TYR A 246 -20.13 8.17 36.23
C TYR A 246 -19.53 7.21 35.21
N PHE A 247 -18.20 7.20 35.15
CA PHE A 247 -17.41 6.34 34.29
C PHE A 247 -16.54 5.41 35.14
N VAL A 248 -16.77 4.10 35.01
CA VAL A 248 -16.02 3.07 35.71
C VAL A 248 -14.94 2.53 34.79
N LYS A 249 -13.68 2.79 35.14
CA LYS A 249 -12.49 2.28 34.46
C LYS A 249 -12.07 0.97 35.13
N VAL A 250 -12.04 -0.12 34.36
CA VAL A 250 -11.65 -1.45 34.81
C VAL A 250 -10.36 -1.85 34.09
N THR A 251 -9.38 -2.32 34.85
CA THR A 251 -8.11 -2.81 34.32
C THR A 251 -7.90 -4.28 34.69
N SER A 252 -7.46 -5.08 33.72
CA SER A 252 -7.12 -6.50 33.85
C SER A 252 -5.88 -6.77 32.99
N ASP A 253 -4.80 -7.21 33.65
CA ASP A 253 -3.44 -7.37 33.17
C ASP A 253 -2.90 -6.10 32.48
N VAL A 254 -3.07 -6.02 31.16
CA VAL A 254 -2.63 -4.90 30.31
C VAL A 254 -3.80 -4.17 29.63
N LYS A 255 -5.04 -4.61 29.86
CA LYS A 255 -6.24 -4.07 29.20
C LYS A 255 -7.05 -3.20 30.14
N THR A 256 -7.54 -2.08 29.61
CA THR A 256 -8.32 -1.10 30.34
C THR A 256 -9.57 -0.72 29.56
N ASN A 257 -10.75 -0.99 30.11
CA ASN A 257 -12.04 -0.60 29.53
C ASN A 257 -12.78 0.39 30.44
N THR A 258 -13.58 1.28 29.85
CA THR A 258 -14.38 2.28 30.59
C THR A 258 -15.87 2.08 30.31
N TYR A 259 -16.68 2.08 31.37
CA TYR A 259 -18.11 1.81 31.31
C TYR A 259 -18.90 2.96 31.93
N LYS A 260 -20.00 3.34 31.31
CA LYS A 260 -20.92 4.35 31.85
C LYS A 260 -21.90 3.71 32.82
N ILE A 261 -22.04 4.27 34.02
CA ILE A 261 -23.07 3.91 34.99
C ILE A 261 -23.86 5.15 35.43
N VAL A 262 -25.07 4.93 35.93
CA VAL A 262 -25.97 5.98 36.45
C VAL A 262 -26.19 5.72 37.94
N LYS A 263 -25.94 6.74 38.77
CA LYS A 263 -26.23 6.77 40.21
C LYS A 263 -27.57 7.48 40.43
N GLU A 264 -28.46 6.85 41.19
CA GLU A 264 -29.76 7.34 41.68
C GLU A 264 -29.80 7.42 43.21
#